data_AF-A0A9P1G9B3-F1
#
_entry.id   AF-A0A9P1G9B3-F1
#
_cell.length_a   1.000
_cell.length_b   1.000
_cell.length_c   1.000
_cell.angle_alpha   90.00
_cell.angle_beta   90.00
_cell.angle_gamma   90.00
#
_symmetry.space_group_name_H-M   'P 1'
#
loop_
_entity.id
_entity.type
_entity.pdbx_description
1 polymer ?
#
loop_
_entity_poly.entity_id
_entity_poly.type
_entity_poly.pdbx_seq_one_letter_code
_entity_poly.pdbx_strand_id
1 'polypeptide(L)'
;MALSLPLTSYSHVRQAQESTRRCLSHNPPQRPGMPSHVRAEPFYAGLVLGCAGFAWRKLLSRRGQKRTFQVCLPATGSTIETLEQADLSEEELLSIFKTASEGKDQVTFDQAASLEGVDAVLEEGAANLEELKVIWGDPDESLDFDGFCSWYNDVLKLYDAFLWQDAVAPPSELLEEERDAEDLRNLSDEQLLEDAPAIGVKVQDLRTSVLKPKQEMRYGTLTDKVPVPEKPLWKQFEEEQARKAGKAPEEEYGTEYEEDKPIGPSTEGLATPSAGGGRENVEITQLFRQACDENNLLSFESLKEISEIDEMLSSEDLAEEELLDMWDNLPKKKGDFIDVLAFRDLLAKIDELFEYVEEDVEEDPANEALMQFEGGGLAKAKKRNLQTVKQELLDAINRLEASQDKPCGLGSTEELDGEVIKLAGELEDVWRDQVGDLNDFDGAKLAGLWELIYSTSVKFRRWGSVLNAVRDIKNAKFEALIQNFGISGDDGFNEYDMEEVFKAKESEDSEEEVELSMRGQGSWKLGIQQNVVTGDEDLVVKLEITGVEYDTLEDTVDNCGEKTLMSPMCRTFSYGFISYMDDKIRVMRTSLTGRSVYIFQRIDEENEAA
;
A
#
# COMPACT_ATOMS: atom_id res chain seq x y z
N MET A 1 -57.31 -13.14 -7.59
CA MET A 1 -56.95 -14.45 -6.99
C MET A 1 -55.45 -14.57 -7.12
N ALA A 2 -54.73 -14.15 -6.07
CA ALA A 2 -53.28 -14.18 -5.98
C ALA A 2 -52.90 -15.43 -5.18
N LEU A 3 -52.03 -16.27 -5.73
CA LEU A 3 -51.43 -17.40 -5.03
C LEU A 3 -50.04 -16.98 -4.56
N SER A 4 -49.91 -16.88 -3.24
CA SER A 4 -48.65 -16.73 -2.52
C SER A 4 -47.86 -18.03 -2.54
N LEU A 5 -46.58 -17.98 -2.87
CA LEU A 5 -45.60 -19.03 -2.59
C LEU A 5 -44.74 -18.60 -1.38
N PRO A 6 -44.37 -19.53 -0.48
CA PRO A 6 -43.64 -19.17 0.73
C PRO A 6 -42.13 -19.11 0.49
N LEU A 7 -41.51 -18.07 1.06
CA LEU A 7 -40.07 -17.94 1.28
C LEU A 7 -39.61 -19.02 2.25
N THR A 8 -38.69 -19.88 1.82
CA THR A 8 -37.91 -20.77 2.69
C THR A 8 -36.60 -20.09 3.07
N SER A 9 -36.34 -20.06 4.37
CA SER A 9 -35.21 -19.42 5.04
C SER A 9 -33.85 -20.01 4.65
N TYR A 10 -32.90 -19.12 4.32
CA TYR A 10 -31.48 -19.40 4.22
C TYR A 10 -30.88 -19.58 5.62
N SER A 11 -30.53 -20.82 6.00
CA SER A 11 -29.81 -21.11 7.25
C SER A 11 -28.74 -22.20 7.07
N HIS A 12 -28.17 -22.35 5.87
CA HIS A 12 -27.28 -23.48 5.53
C HIS A 12 -25.81 -23.13 5.23
N VAL A 13 -25.37 -21.88 5.42
CA VAL A 13 -23.96 -21.52 5.12
C VAL A 13 -23.02 -21.76 6.31
N ARG A 14 -23.51 -21.81 7.56
CA ARG A 14 -22.67 -22.08 8.75
C ARG A 14 -22.29 -23.54 9.00
N GLN A 15 -22.83 -24.49 8.25
CA GLN A 15 -22.65 -25.93 8.54
C GLN A 15 -21.61 -26.63 7.64
N ALA A 16 -21.09 -25.95 6.61
CA ALA A 16 -20.06 -26.49 5.72
C ALA A 16 -18.63 -26.37 6.31
N GLN A 17 -18.36 -25.36 7.13
CA GLN A 17 -17.03 -25.13 7.72
C GLN A 17 -16.73 -25.97 8.99
N GLU A 18 -17.76 -26.49 9.68
CA GLU A 18 -17.55 -27.38 10.85
C GLU A 18 -17.37 -28.87 10.48
N SER A 19 -17.64 -29.27 9.24
CA SER A 19 -17.56 -30.67 8.79
C SER A 19 -16.12 -31.17 8.59
N THR A 20 -15.15 -30.27 8.43
CA THR A 20 -13.72 -30.62 8.28
C THR A 20 -13.04 -30.83 9.64
N ARG A 21 -13.61 -30.33 10.75
CA ARG A 21 -13.03 -30.38 12.11
C ARG A 21 -13.26 -31.68 12.90
N ARG A 22 -13.91 -32.73 12.37
CA ARG A 22 -14.28 -33.94 13.16
C ARG A 22 -13.86 -35.30 12.61
N CYS A 23 -12.97 -35.36 11.63
CA CYS A 23 -12.59 -36.63 11.00
C CYS A 23 -11.16 -37.11 11.22
N LEU A 24 -10.43 -36.71 12.28
CA LEU A 24 -9.18 -37.39 12.66
C LEU A 24 -9.00 -37.44 14.19
N SER A 25 -9.70 -38.36 14.85
CA SER A 25 -9.19 -38.96 16.09
C SER A 25 -9.40 -40.47 16.04
N HIS A 26 -8.34 -41.21 15.73
CA HIS A 26 -8.31 -42.65 15.89
C HIS A 26 -7.14 -43.04 16.78
N ASN A 27 -7.51 -43.64 17.91
CA ASN A 27 -6.63 -44.32 18.85
C ASN A 27 -5.75 -45.38 18.16
N PRO A 28 -4.53 -45.63 18.65
CA PRO A 28 -3.64 -46.63 18.07
C PRO A 28 -4.17 -48.06 18.33
N PRO A 29 -3.98 -49.01 17.40
CA PRO A 29 -4.49 -50.36 17.57
C PRO A 29 -3.64 -51.18 18.54
N GLN A 30 -4.31 -51.81 19.50
CA GLN A 30 -3.76 -52.86 20.34
C GLN A 30 -3.46 -54.12 19.49
N ARG A 31 -2.28 -54.71 19.71
CA ARG A 31 -1.87 -56.01 19.14
C ARG A 31 -2.83 -57.13 19.58
N PRO A 32 -3.26 -58.03 18.68
CA PRO A 32 -3.77 -59.34 19.08
C PRO A 32 -2.70 -60.42 18.89
N GLY A 33 -2.63 -61.31 19.88
CA GLY A 33 -1.74 -62.47 19.90
C GLY A 33 -2.08 -63.52 18.85
N MET A 34 -1.05 -64.26 18.45
CA MET A 34 -1.16 -65.55 17.75
C MET A 34 -1.88 -66.58 18.62
N PRO A 35 -2.60 -67.55 18.02
CA PRO A 35 -1.95 -68.85 17.82
C PRO A 35 -2.33 -69.65 16.54
N SER A 36 -1.36 -70.47 16.13
CA SER A 36 -1.44 -71.84 15.60
C SER A 36 -2.11 -72.16 14.24
N HIS A 37 -1.25 -72.66 13.33
CA HIS A 37 -1.38 -73.81 12.40
C HIS A 37 -2.78 -74.38 12.12
N VAL A 38 -3.17 -74.49 10.83
CA VAL A 38 -3.52 -75.73 10.09
C VAL A 38 -3.46 -75.48 8.56
N ARG A 39 -3.09 -76.53 7.82
CA ARG A 39 -2.80 -76.69 6.39
C ARG A 39 -4.01 -76.62 5.43
N ALA A 40 -3.72 -76.20 4.18
CA ALA A 40 -4.08 -76.72 2.83
C ALA A 40 -5.59 -76.92 2.49
N GLU A 41 -6.14 -76.71 1.28
CA GLU A 41 -5.72 -76.80 -0.13
C GLU A 41 -6.73 -76.00 -1.03
N PRO A 42 -6.53 -75.89 -2.36
CA PRO A 42 -7.17 -74.89 -3.23
C PRO A 42 -8.38 -75.43 -4.02
N PHE A 43 -9.28 -74.55 -4.49
CA PHE A 43 -10.21 -74.86 -5.58
C PHE A 43 -10.59 -73.65 -6.45
N TYR A 44 -10.92 -74.00 -7.69
CA TYR A 44 -10.98 -73.24 -8.95
C TYR A 44 -12.24 -72.35 -9.16
N ALA A 45 -12.02 -71.27 -9.92
CA ALA A 45 -12.79 -70.74 -11.08
C ALA A 45 -14.28 -70.30 -11.00
N GLY A 46 -14.53 -69.17 -11.71
CA GLY A 46 -15.83 -68.70 -12.21
C GLY A 46 -15.93 -67.17 -12.14
N LEU A 47 -15.38 -66.39 -13.10
CA LEU A 47 -16.02 -65.91 -14.34
C LEU A 47 -17.40 -65.24 -14.14
N VAL A 48 -17.49 -63.93 -14.44
CA VAL A 48 -18.45 -63.25 -15.36
C VAL A 48 -18.74 -61.78 -14.95
N LEU A 49 -18.23 -60.87 -15.80
CA LEU A 49 -18.79 -59.62 -16.38
C LEU A 49 -19.50 -58.54 -15.55
N GLY A 50 -19.09 -57.29 -15.83
CA GLY A 50 -19.89 -56.06 -15.67
C GLY A 50 -19.01 -54.83 -15.40
N CYS A 51 -18.23 -54.34 -16.36
CA CYS A 51 -18.53 -53.14 -17.18
C CYS A 51 -18.92 -51.88 -16.38
N ALA A 52 -17.98 -50.92 -16.22
CA ALA A 52 -18.07 -49.53 -16.71
C ALA A 52 -17.10 -48.60 -15.95
N GLY A 53 -16.34 -47.79 -16.69
CA GLY A 53 -15.77 -46.53 -16.19
C GLY A 53 -14.29 -46.54 -15.79
N PHE A 54 -13.36 -46.54 -16.76
CA PHE A 54 -11.98 -46.07 -16.53
C PHE A 54 -11.43 -45.37 -17.79
N ALA A 55 -11.70 -44.08 -17.87
CA ALA A 55 -11.03 -43.05 -18.66
C ALA A 55 -11.29 -41.76 -17.85
N TRP A 56 -10.33 -40.96 -17.38
CA TRP A 56 -9.01 -40.61 -17.89
C TRP A 56 -8.12 -40.27 -16.68
N ARG A 57 -6.91 -40.85 -16.63
CA ARG A 57 -5.86 -40.51 -15.65
C ARG A 57 -4.60 -40.25 -16.47
N LYS A 58 -4.36 -38.98 -16.83
CA LYS A 58 -3.11 -38.53 -17.44
C LYS A 58 -3.06 -36.99 -17.50
N LEU A 59 -2.48 -36.36 -16.48
CA LEU A 59 -1.38 -35.42 -16.66
C LEU A 59 -0.71 -35.22 -15.30
N LEU A 60 0.54 -35.67 -15.22
CA LEU A 60 1.60 -35.41 -14.22
C LEU A 60 2.39 -36.70 -14.00
N SER A 61 3.28 -37.02 -14.95
CA SER A 61 4.51 -37.75 -14.67
C SER A 61 5.47 -37.71 -15.87
N ARG A 62 6.72 -37.33 -15.56
CA ARG A 62 7.99 -37.44 -16.31
C ARG A 62 8.38 -36.20 -17.13
N ARG A 63 9.49 -35.53 -16.80
CA ARG A 63 10.84 -36.13 -16.91
C ARG A 63 11.86 -35.40 -16.03
N GLY A 64 12.59 -36.18 -15.23
CA GLY A 64 13.87 -35.78 -14.69
C GLY A 64 14.97 -35.80 -15.75
N GLN A 65 15.86 -34.82 -15.67
CA GLN A 65 17.12 -34.81 -16.39
C GLN A 65 18.22 -34.41 -15.40
N LYS A 66 19.13 -35.36 -15.13
CA LYS A 66 20.30 -35.18 -14.27
C LYS A 66 21.15 -34.01 -14.75
N ARG A 67 21.44 -33.05 -13.87
CA ARG A 67 22.55 -32.09 -14.05
C ARG A 67 23.54 -32.24 -12.90
N THR A 68 24.80 -32.26 -13.30
CA THR A 68 26.00 -32.27 -12.48
C THR A 68 26.14 -30.98 -11.69
N PHE A 69 26.32 -31.10 -10.37
CA PHE A 69 26.63 -29.98 -9.48
C PHE A 69 27.96 -29.33 -9.88
N GLN A 70 27.90 -28.03 -10.18
CA GLN A 70 29.03 -27.12 -10.10
C GLN A 70 28.78 -26.25 -8.88
N VAL A 71 29.68 -26.30 -7.90
CA VAL A 71 29.61 -25.51 -6.67
C VAL A 71 29.83 -24.05 -7.03
N CYS A 72 28.77 -23.25 -7.01
CA CYS A 72 28.85 -21.80 -6.91
C CYS A 72 28.62 -21.42 -5.44
N LEU A 73 29.49 -20.57 -4.91
CA LEU A 73 29.31 -19.91 -3.61
C LEU A 73 28.02 -19.07 -3.67
N PRO A 74 27.17 -19.06 -2.63
CA PRO A 74 25.98 -18.20 -2.62
C PRO A 74 26.41 -16.74 -2.60
N ALA A 75 25.83 -15.94 -3.50
CA ALA A 75 25.83 -14.49 -3.39
C ALA A 75 25.08 -14.10 -2.11
N THR A 76 25.66 -13.18 -1.35
CA THR A 76 25.01 -12.50 -0.22
C THR A 76 23.70 -11.87 -0.71
N GLY A 77 22.62 -12.01 0.07
CA GLY A 77 21.30 -11.46 -0.22
C GLY A 77 21.33 -9.95 -0.45
N SER A 78 20.33 -9.44 -1.18
CA SER A 78 20.17 -8.01 -1.47
C SER A 78 20.07 -7.21 -0.16
N THR A 79 20.78 -6.09 -0.10
CA THR A 79 20.83 -5.11 0.99
C THR A 79 19.49 -4.43 1.28
N ILE A 80 18.47 -4.67 0.45
CA ILE A 80 17.12 -4.12 0.63
C ILE A 80 16.33 -4.89 1.71
N GLU A 81 16.49 -6.20 1.86
CA GLU A 81 15.76 -6.98 2.89
C GLU A 81 16.07 -6.51 4.33
N THR A 82 17.20 -5.83 4.54
CA THR A 82 17.70 -5.39 5.84
C THR A 82 17.00 -4.17 6.46
N LEU A 83 16.30 -3.29 5.71
CA LEU A 83 15.74 -2.06 6.32
C LEU A 83 14.52 -2.28 7.26
N GLU A 84 14.06 -3.52 7.45
CA GLU A 84 12.75 -3.82 8.07
C GLU A 84 12.84 -4.60 9.39
N GLN A 85 14.02 -4.69 9.99
CA GLN A 85 14.16 -5.19 11.37
C GLN A 85 14.11 -4.01 12.33
N ALA A 86 13.24 -4.09 13.35
CA ALA A 86 13.07 -3.03 14.36
C ALA A 86 14.37 -2.67 15.10
N ASP A 87 15.33 -3.58 15.08
CA ASP A 87 16.76 -3.32 15.27
C ASP A 87 17.47 -4.31 14.35
N LEU A 88 18.20 -3.82 13.35
CA LEU A 88 19.11 -4.68 12.59
C LEU A 88 20.09 -5.35 13.55
N SER A 89 20.35 -6.63 13.36
CA SER A 89 21.37 -7.30 14.16
C SER A 89 22.74 -6.63 13.96
N GLU A 90 23.59 -6.66 14.98
CA GLU A 90 24.95 -6.11 14.89
C GLU A 90 25.74 -6.74 13.73
N GLU A 91 25.47 -8.02 13.40
CA GLU A 91 26.09 -8.72 12.28
C GLU A 91 25.64 -8.17 10.91
N GLU A 92 24.36 -7.82 10.75
CA GLU A 92 23.82 -7.21 9.54
C GLU A 92 24.31 -5.77 9.37
N LEU A 93 24.25 -4.97 10.44
CA LEU A 93 24.81 -3.61 10.45
C LEU A 93 26.30 -3.64 10.10
N LEU A 94 27.05 -4.62 10.61
CA LEU A 94 28.48 -4.77 10.30
C LEU A 94 28.70 -5.15 8.83
N SER A 95 27.80 -5.91 8.22
CA SER A 95 27.85 -6.23 6.79
C SER A 95 27.57 -5.00 5.94
N ILE A 96 26.56 -4.20 6.28
CA ILE A 96 26.22 -2.96 5.59
C ILE A 96 27.36 -1.95 5.73
N PHE A 97 27.89 -1.77 6.95
CA PHE A 97 29.03 -0.90 7.22
C PHE A 97 30.25 -1.28 6.39
N LYS A 98 30.62 -2.57 6.34
CA LYS A 98 31.76 -3.04 5.53
C LYS A 98 31.56 -2.80 4.04
N THR A 99 30.31 -2.84 3.58
CA THR A 99 29.95 -2.56 2.19
C THR A 99 30.14 -1.08 1.89
N ALA A 100 29.57 -0.19 2.73
CA ALA A 100 29.71 1.26 2.60
C ALA A 100 31.17 1.71 2.72
N SER A 101 31.90 1.18 3.71
CA SER A 101 33.27 1.59 4.00
C SER A 101 34.29 1.03 3.00
N GLU A 102 33.87 0.16 2.07
CA GLU A 102 34.75 -0.61 1.19
C GLU A 102 35.82 -1.42 1.97
N GLY A 103 35.45 -1.88 3.17
CA GLY A 103 36.32 -2.61 4.10
C GLY A 103 37.25 -1.74 4.95
N LYS A 104 37.05 -0.41 4.98
CA LYS A 104 37.73 0.51 5.92
C LYS A 104 37.06 0.47 7.30
N ASP A 105 37.80 0.94 8.32
CA ASP A 105 37.29 1.06 9.69
C ASP A 105 36.41 2.30 9.94
N GLN A 106 36.25 3.15 8.91
CA GLN A 106 35.44 4.36 8.92
C GLN A 106 34.72 4.54 7.58
N VAL A 107 33.58 5.21 7.60
CA VAL A 107 32.73 5.49 6.44
C VAL A 107 32.45 6.99 6.34
N THR A 108 32.53 7.55 5.14
CA THR A 108 32.18 8.96 4.88
C THR A 108 30.70 9.11 4.57
N PHE A 109 30.16 10.32 4.67
CA PHE A 109 28.74 10.58 4.35
C PHE A 109 28.38 10.10 2.95
N ASP A 110 29.16 10.46 1.92
CA ASP A 110 28.87 10.07 0.53
C ASP A 110 28.86 8.54 0.32
N GLN A 111 29.71 7.81 1.05
CA GLN A 111 29.75 6.34 0.99
C GLN A 111 28.52 5.71 1.66
N ALA A 112 28.02 6.33 2.73
CA ALA A 112 26.86 5.86 3.45
C ALA A 112 25.55 6.26 2.74
N ALA A 113 25.51 7.45 2.13
CA ALA A 113 24.37 7.95 1.36
C ALA A 113 24.13 7.14 0.08
N SER A 114 25.18 6.57 -0.52
CA SER A 114 25.10 5.68 -1.69
C SER A 114 24.81 4.21 -1.38
N LEU A 115 24.42 3.91 -0.14
CA LEU A 115 23.88 2.60 0.19
C LEU A 115 22.50 2.44 -0.47
N GLU A 116 22.27 1.31 -1.12
CA GLU A 116 20.99 0.97 -1.79
C GLU A 116 19.77 1.20 -0.86
N GLY A 117 19.92 0.91 0.43
CA GLY A 117 18.84 1.12 1.39
C GLY A 117 18.59 2.59 1.77
N VAL A 118 19.58 3.47 1.59
CA VAL A 118 19.47 4.92 1.82
C VAL A 118 19.02 5.62 0.54
N ASP A 119 19.49 5.17 -0.62
CA ASP A 119 19.01 5.62 -1.93
C ASP A 119 17.49 5.46 -2.03
N ALA A 120 16.93 4.32 -1.58
CA ALA A 120 15.48 4.13 -1.55
C ALA A 120 14.74 5.17 -0.67
N VAL A 121 15.34 5.62 0.43
CA VAL A 121 14.76 6.67 1.29
C VAL A 121 14.77 8.03 0.58
N LEU A 122 15.82 8.31 -0.19
CA LEU A 122 15.94 9.53 -0.99
C LEU A 122 14.98 9.52 -2.18
N GLU A 123 14.91 8.41 -2.92
CA GLU A 123 14.04 8.23 -4.10
C GLU A 123 12.55 8.26 -3.74
N GLU A 124 12.15 7.65 -2.62
CA GLU A 124 10.76 7.72 -2.15
C GLU A 124 10.41 9.09 -1.56
N GLY A 125 11.37 10.03 -1.46
CA GLY A 125 11.15 11.36 -0.89
C GLY A 125 10.90 11.35 0.61
N ALA A 126 11.28 10.28 1.29
CA ALA A 126 11.11 10.12 2.73
C ALA A 126 12.08 10.99 3.54
N ALA A 127 13.25 11.25 2.96
CA ALA A 127 14.20 12.26 3.42
C ALA A 127 14.89 12.87 2.20
N ASN A 128 15.41 14.09 2.33
CA ASN A 128 16.35 14.65 1.36
C ASN A 128 17.79 14.57 1.87
N LEU A 129 18.76 14.82 0.98
CA LEU A 129 20.19 14.72 1.30
C LEU A 129 20.60 15.65 2.45
N GLU A 130 20.00 16.83 2.58
CA GLU A 130 20.30 17.79 3.64
C GLU A 130 19.78 17.31 5.01
N GLU A 131 18.60 16.68 5.06
CA GLU A 131 18.09 16.03 6.28
C GLU A 131 19.00 14.89 6.73
N LEU A 132 19.49 14.08 5.79
CA LEU A 132 20.46 13.02 6.09
C LEU A 132 21.80 13.57 6.60
N LYS A 133 22.28 14.71 6.06
CA LYS A 133 23.47 15.41 6.58
C LYS A 133 23.26 15.94 7.98
N VAL A 134 22.06 16.46 8.31
CA VAL A 134 21.75 16.92 9.67
C VAL A 134 21.80 15.77 10.67
N ILE A 135 21.29 14.58 10.30
CA ILE A 135 21.41 13.37 11.15
C ILE A 135 22.87 12.92 11.26
N TRP A 136 23.63 13.03 10.17
CA TRP A 136 25.06 12.68 10.14
C TRP A 136 25.90 13.56 11.07
N GLY A 137 25.57 14.85 11.14
CA GLY A 137 26.34 15.85 11.88
C GLY A 137 27.26 16.64 10.95
N ASP A 138 28.58 16.50 11.12
CA ASP A 138 29.57 17.13 10.25
C ASP A 138 29.85 16.22 9.04
N PRO A 139 29.46 16.58 7.80
CA PRO A 139 29.63 15.73 6.62
C PRO A 139 31.11 15.47 6.29
N ASP A 140 32.05 16.30 6.77
CA ASP A 140 33.49 16.09 6.60
C ASP A 140 34.06 15.09 7.62
N GLU A 141 33.31 14.74 8.67
CA GLU A 141 33.70 13.77 9.68
C GLU A 141 33.24 12.35 9.27
N SER A 142 34.21 11.44 9.16
CA SER A 142 33.92 10.03 8.90
C SER A 142 33.51 9.31 10.19
N LEU A 143 32.44 8.52 10.14
CA LEU A 143 31.94 7.75 11.28
C LEU A 143 32.63 6.39 11.37
N ASP A 144 32.88 5.93 12.60
CA ASP A 144 33.21 4.53 12.87
C ASP A 144 31.96 3.65 12.85
N PHE A 145 32.09 2.37 13.16
CA PHE A 145 30.98 1.42 13.13
C PHE A 145 29.82 1.84 14.05
N ASP A 146 30.13 2.29 15.27
CA ASP A 146 29.11 2.68 16.25
C ASP A 146 28.39 3.97 15.81
N GLY A 147 29.14 4.95 15.28
CA GLY A 147 28.57 6.16 14.70
C GLY A 147 27.66 5.87 13.51
N PHE A 148 28.11 5.02 12.59
CA PHE A 148 27.31 4.59 11.44
C PHE A 148 26.04 3.85 11.86
N CYS A 149 26.11 2.95 12.84
CA CYS A 149 24.94 2.25 13.35
C CYS A 149 23.89 3.21 13.93
N SER A 150 24.33 4.23 14.66
CA SER A 150 23.42 5.26 15.18
C SER A 150 22.75 6.02 14.04
N TRP A 151 23.54 6.51 13.08
CA TRP A 151 23.04 7.26 11.93
C TRP A 151 22.06 6.44 11.10
N TYR A 152 22.42 5.20 10.73
CA TYR A 152 21.59 4.34 9.88
C TYR A 152 20.25 4.02 10.54
N ASN A 153 20.23 3.77 11.86
CA ASN A 153 18.98 3.57 12.60
C ASN A 153 18.10 4.83 12.63
N ASP A 154 18.68 6.02 12.63
CA ASP A 154 17.91 7.27 12.57
C ASP A 154 17.35 7.52 11.15
N VAL A 155 18.09 7.12 10.10
CA VAL A 155 17.56 7.08 8.72
C VAL A 155 16.36 6.13 8.62
N LEU A 156 16.46 4.93 9.23
CA LEU A 156 15.35 3.97 9.28
C LEU A 156 14.13 4.56 10.00
N LYS A 157 14.32 5.28 11.11
CA LYS A 157 13.21 5.94 11.81
C LYS A 157 12.55 7.04 10.98
N LEU A 158 13.32 7.80 10.20
CA LEU A 158 12.75 8.77 9.26
C LEU A 158 11.89 8.07 8.21
N TYR A 159 12.42 7.00 7.62
CA TYR A 159 11.69 6.23 6.62
C TYR A 159 10.42 5.59 7.19
N ASP A 160 10.51 5.01 8.39
CA ASP A 160 9.33 4.52 9.11
C ASP A 160 8.32 5.66 9.30
N ALA A 161 8.74 6.82 9.83
CA ALA A 161 7.86 7.96 10.05
C ALA A 161 7.18 8.46 8.76
N PHE A 162 7.92 8.46 7.65
CA PHE A 162 7.37 8.76 6.32
C PHE A 162 6.30 7.74 5.91
N LEU A 163 6.59 6.45 6.02
CA LEU A 163 5.62 5.38 5.75
C LEU A 163 4.41 5.45 6.68
N TRP A 164 4.56 5.97 7.90
CA TRP A 164 3.46 6.24 8.80
C TRP A 164 2.60 7.40 8.33
N GLN A 165 3.19 8.50 7.88
CA GLN A 165 2.46 9.67 7.39
C GLN A 165 1.70 9.38 6.10
N ASP A 166 2.33 8.67 5.16
CA ASP A 166 1.73 8.33 3.87
C ASP A 166 0.60 7.28 3.99
N ALA A 167 0.62 6.48 5.07
CA ALA A 167 -0.43 5.53 5.40
C ALA A 167 -1.59 6.11 6.23
N VAL A 168 -1.48 7.33 6.76
CA VAL A 168 -2.64 7.99 7.40
C VAL A 168 -3.52 8.52 6.27
N ALA A 169 -4.73 7.97 6.16
CA ALA A 169 -5.79 8.48 5.30
C ALA A 169 -5.85 10.02 5.37
N PRO A 170 -6.22 10.72 4.27
CA PRO A 170 -6.34 12.18 4.31
C PRO A 170 -7.14 12.60 5.55
N PRO A 171 -6.78 13.72 6.21
CA PRO A 171 -7.37 14.14 7.46
C PRO A 171 -8.88 13.96 7.39
N SER A 172 -9.44 13.22 8.35
CA SER A 172 -10.89 12.93 8.43
C SER A 172 -11.75 14.20 8.45
N GLU A 173 -11.14 15.38 8.58
CA GLU A 173 -11.74 16.71 8.46
C GLU A 173 -12.38 16.99 7.09
N LEU A 174 -12.06 16.24 6.02
CA LEU A 174 -12.75 16.38 4.71
C LEU A 174 -13.99 15.49 4.55
N LEU A 175 -14.30 14.62 5.52
CA LEU A 175 -15.52 13.77 5.51
C LEU A 175 -16.48 14.08 6.66
N GLU A 176 -16.14 15.00 7.55
CA GLU A 176 -17.16 15.71 8.32
C GLU A 176 -17.75 16.79 7.39
N GLU A 177 -18.69 16.39 6.54
CA GLU A 177 -19.72 17.33 6.12
C GLU A 177 -20.21 18.02 7.40
N GLU A 178 -19.97 19.33 7.50
CA GLU A 178 -20.63 20.23 8.45
C GLU A 178 -22.14 20.15 8.20
N ARG A 179 -22.77 19.04 8.59
CA ARG A 179 -24.18 19.05 8.96
C ARG A 179 -24.24 19.78 10.27
N ASP A 180 -24.48 21.08 10.15
CA ASP A 180 -24.84 22.03 11.21
C ASP A 180 -25.18 21.34 12.53
N ALA A 181 -24.18 21.14 13.39
CA ALA A 181 -24.37 20.58 14.73
C ALA A 181 -25.24 21.51 15.61
N GLU A 182 -25.59 22.70 15.11
CA GLU A 182 -26.58 23.60 15.69
C GLU A 182 -28.04 23.18 15.40
N ASP A 183 -28.33 22.50 14.30
CA ASP A 183 -29.70 22.09 13.95
C ASP A 183 -30.17 20.87 14.77
N LEU A 184 -29.25 19.96 15.14
CA LEU A 184 -29.58 18.82 16.00
C LEU A 184 -29.85 19.21 17.47
N ARG A 185 -29.44 20.41 17.91
CA ARG A 185 -29.68 20.89 19.29
C ARG A 185 -31.05 21.55 19.48
N ASN A 186 -31.79 21.81 18.39
CA ASN A 186 -33.09 22.48 18.42
C ASN A 186 -34.28 21.55 18.08
N LEU A 187 -34.04 20.25 17.89
CA LEU A 187 -35.13 19.28 17.76
C LEU A 187 -35.86 19.17 19.09
N SER A 188 -37.17 19.38 19.09
CA SER A 188 -37.98 19.13 20.28
C SER A 188 -38.05 17.62 20.54
N ASP A 189 -38.25 17.23 21.81
CA ASP A 189 -38.44 15.82 22.20
C ASP A 189 -39.56 15.13 21.37
N GLU A 190 -40.50 15.89 20.82
CA GLU A 190 -41.58 15.39 19.95
C GLU A 190 -41.11 15.09 18.52
N GLN A 191 -40.15 15.84 17.96
CA GLN A 191 -39.57 15.55 16.64
C GLN A 191 -38.64 14.34 16.68
N LEU A 192 -37.91 14.16 17.79
CA LEU A 192 -37.09 12.97 18.05
C LEU A 192 -37.90 11.67 18.18
N LEU A 193 -39.21 11.77 18.45
CA LEU A 193 -40.10 10.62 18.62
C LEU A 193 -40.86 10.24 17.34
N GLU A 194 -40.98 11.13 16.35
CA GLU A 194 -41.68 10.85 15.09
C GLU A 194 -40.85 10.04 14.09
N ASP A 195 -39.52 10.10 14.16
CA ASP A 195 -38.62 9.42 13.22
C ASP A 195 -38.13 8.03 13.68
N ALA A 196 -38.57 7.54 14.84
CA ALA A 196 -38.28 6.18 15.27
C ALA A 196 -39.16 5.17 14.49
N PRO A 197 -38.58 4.23 13.71
CA PRO A 197 -39.36 3.23 13.00
C PRO A 197 -40.20 2.41 14.00
N ALA A 198 -41.50 2.39 13.73
CA ALA A 198 -42.54 1.82 14.58
C ALA A 198 -42.32 0.33 14.87
N ILE A 199 -41.61 0.01 15.95
CA ILE A 199 -41.67 -1.30 16.59
C ILE A 199 -42.99 -1.34 17.38
N GLY A 200 -43.91 -2.19 16.91
CA GLY A 200 -45.27 -2.34 17.43
C GLY A 200 -45.37 -2.84 18.88
N VAL A 201 -45.01 -1.99 19.84
CA VAL A 201 -45.25 -2.22 21.27
C VAL A 201 -46.06 -1.04 21.81
N LYS A 202 -47.25 -1.32 22.33
CA LYS A 202 -48.11 -0.30 22.93
C LYS A 202 -47.46 0.20 24.22
N VAL A 203 -47.29 1.52 24.34
CA VAL A 203 -46.73 2.23 25.51
C VAL A 203 -47.38 1.83 26.86
N GLN A 204 -48.58 1.26 26.84
CA GLN A 204 -49.27 0.76 28.05
C GLN A 204 -48.64 -0.52 28.64
N ASP A 205 -47.92 -1.30 27.84
CA ASP A 205 -47.29 -2.56 28.29
C ASP A 205 -45.95 -2.33 29.02
N LEU A 206 -45.34 -1.15 28.86
CA LEU A 206 -44.09 -0.77 29.56
C LEU A 206 -44.33 -0.32 31.02
N ARG A 207 -45.58 -0.10 31.44
CA ARG A 207 -45.90 0.45 32.77
C ARG A 207 -46.12 -0.58 33.88
N THR A 208 -46.04 -1.89 33.63
CA THR A 208 -46.47 -2.89 34.63
C THR A 208 -45.50 -4.02 34.98
N SER A 209 -44.28 -4.09 34.45
CA SER A 209 -43.32 -5.13 34.83
C SER A 209 -42.35 -4.70 35.94
N VAL A 210 -42.81 -4.86 37.19
CA VAL A 210 -42.08 -5.37 38.37
C VAL A 210 -40.62 -4.93 38.55
N LEU A 211 -40.42 -3.85 39.30
CA LEU A 211 -39.16 -3.55 39.99
C LEU A 211 -39.06 -4.37 41.30
N LYS A 212 -37.97 -5.14 41.45
CA LYS A 212 -37.46 -5.59 42.75
C LYS A 212 -36.27 -4.68 43.17
N PRO A 213 -36.01 -4.54 44.49
CA PRO A 213 -35.49 -3.30 45.06
C PRO A 213 -33.97 -3.15 44.90
N LYS A 214 -33.57 -1.93 44.51
CA LYS A 214 -32.18 -1.44 44.48
C LYS A 214 -31.58 -1.44 45.90
N GLN A 215 -30.38 -2.03 45.99
CA GLN A 215 -29.42 -1.78 47.06
C GLN A 215 -29.13 -0.27 47.16
N GLU A 216 -29.26 0.29 48.36
CA GLU A 216 -28.85 1.65 48.68
C GLU A 216 -27.33 1.81 48.52
N MET A 217 -26.90 2.49 47.45
CA MET A 217 -25.57 3.12 47.42
C MET A 217 -25.73 4.56 47.88
N ARG A 218 -25.15 4.84 49.05
CA ARG A 218 -25.01 6.19 49.62
C ARG A 218 -24.11 7.02 48.72
N TYR A 219 -24.66 8.05 48.07
CA TYR A 219 -23.85 9.13 47.52
C TYR A 219 -23.44 10.07 48.65
N GLY A 220 -22.16 10.03 49.00
CA GLY A 220 -21.51 11.10 49.75
C GLY A 220 -21.24 12.28 48.82
N THR A 221 -21.68 13.46 49.22
CA THR A 221 -21.32 14.74 48.62
C THR A 221 -19.82 14.98 48.76
N LEU A 222 -19.07 14.97 47.65
CA LEU A 222 -17.71 15.49 47.58
C LEU A 222 -17.68 16.73 46.69
N THR A 223 -17.84 17.88 47.33
CA THR A 223 -17.23 19.13 46.87
C THR A 223 -15.80 19.12 47.36
N ASP A 224 -14.85 18.69 46.55
CA ASP A 224 -13.43 18.99 46.76
C ASP A 224 -12.66 18.91 45.43
N LYS A 225 -12.15 20.08 45.06
CA LYS A 225 -11.01 20.39 44.16
C LYS A 225 -10.60 19.29 43.16
N VAL A 226 -10.95 19.52 41.90
CA VAL A 226 -10.29 18.89 40.75
C VAL A 226 -8.78 19.08 40.89
N PRO A 227 -7.98 17.99 40.95
CA PRO A 227 -6.53 18.11 40.94
C PRO A 227 -6.10 18.78 39.63
N VAL A 228 -5.34 19.85 39.75
CA VAL A 228 -4.65 20.45 38.59
C VAL A 228 -3.74 19.36 38.01
N PRO A 229 -3.82 19.04 36.71
CA PRO A 229 -2.97 18.04 36.11
C PRO A 229 -1.51 18.45 36.32
N GLU A 230 -0.72 17.54 36.88
CA GLU A 230 0.72 17.75 37.06
C GLU A 230 1.37 17.97 35.69
N LYS A 231 2.31 18.93 35.61
CA LYS A 231 3.06 19.19 34.38
C LYS A 231 3.74 17.88 33.91
N PRO A 232 3.79 17.60 32.60
CA PRO A 232 4.50 16.45 32.05
C PRO A 232 5.96 16.40 32.53
N LEU A 233 6.48 15.18 32.75
CA LEU A 233 7.82 14.91 33.27
C LEU A 233 8.95 15.65 32.53
N TRP A 234 8.83 15.84 31.23
CA TRP A 234 9.83 16.55 30.42
C TRP A 234 9.88 18.06 30.72
N LYS A 235 8.74 18.72 30.99
CA LYS A 235 8.71 20.13 31.43
C LYS A 235 9.31 20.33 32.82
N GLN A 236 9.14 19.35 33.71
CA GLN A 236 9.81 19.37 35.02
C GLN A 236 11.33 19.23 34.85
N PHE A 237 11.77 18.43 33.88
CA PHE A 237 13.18 18.24 33.55
C PHE A 237 13.81 19.49 32.93
N GLU A 238 13.10 20.20 32.05
CA GLU A 238 13.52 21.49 31.48
C GLU A 238 13.63 22.59 32.55
N GLU A 239 12.65 22.70 33.45
CA GLU A 239 12.70 23.65 34.57
C GLU A 239 13.86 23.33 35.53
N GLU A 240 14.16 22.04 35.76
CA GLU A 240 15.29 21.64 36.59
C GLU A 240 16.65 21.87 35.90
N GLN A 241 16.74 21.65 34.58
CA GLN A 241 17.90 21.99 33.75
C GLN A 241 18.14 23.50 33.72
N ALA A 242 17.09 24.30 33.50
CA ALA A 242 17.16 25.77 33.54
C ALA A 242 17.60 26.28 34.93
N ARG A 243 17.10 25.65 36.00
CA ARG A 243 17.51 25.96 37.39
C ARG A 243 18.97 25.59 37.66
N LYS A 244 19.46 24.47 37.12
CA LYS A 244 20.88 24.05 37.20
C LYS A 244 21.79 24.94 36.36
N ALA A 245 21.29 25.47 35.24
CA ALA A 245 22.01 26.36 34.34
C ALA A 245 22.06 27.82 34.83
N GLY A 246 21.38 28.17 35.92
CA GLY A 246 21.39 29.52 36.49
C GLY A 246 20.75 30.60 35.59
N LYS A 247 19.99 30.20 34.57
CA LYS A 247 19.22 31.14 33.73
C LYS A 247 17.89 31.44 34.40
N ALA A 248 17.73 32.66 34.89
CA ALA A 248 16.43 33.19 35.26
C ALA A 248 15.56 33.35 33.99
N PRO A 249 14.22 33.21 34.07
CA PRO A 249 13.36 33.45 32.92
C PRO A 249 13.42 34.94 32.57
N GLU A 250 13.95 35.27 31.40
CA GLU A 250 13.96 36.63 30.89
C GLU A 250 12.54 37.05 30.53
N GLU A 251 12.09 38.14 31.15
CA GLU A 251 10.85 38.84 30.79
C GLU A 251 11.04 39.51 29.43
N GLU A 252 10.09 39.22 28.55
CA GLU A 252 9.92 39.79 27.23
C GLU A 252 9.81 41.33 27.31
N TYR A 253 10.83 42.04 26.84
CA TYR A 253 10.77 43.48 26.56
C TYR A 253 11.28 43.74 25.15
N GLY A 254 10.41 44.35 24.34
CA GLY A 254 10.73 44.79 22.99
C GLY A 254 11.73 45.94 22.97
N THR A 255 12.51 45.99 21.89
CA THR A 255 13.20 47.19 21.42
C THR A 255 13.25 47.18 19.89
N GLU A 256 12.72 48.27 19.32
CA GLU A 256 13.00 48.77 17.97
C GLU A 256 14.51 49.03 17.79
N TYR A 257 15.06 48.79 16.60
CA TYR A 257 15.75 49.79 15.74
C TYR A 257 16.51 49.12 14.56
N GLU A 258 16.20 49.64 13.36
CA GLU A 258 16.98 49.94 12.14
C GLU A 258 18.20 49.10 11.67
N GLU A 259 18.09 48.70 10.39
CA GLU A 259 19.07 48.66 9.28
C GLU A 259 20.57 48.49 9.54
N ASP A 260 21.15 47.42 8.96
CA ASP A 260 22.26 47.51 7.99
C ASP A 260 22.54 46.14 7.32
N LYS A 261 22.59 46.12 5.96
CA LYS A 261 23.06 44.98 5.14
C LYS A 261 24.60 44.83 5.25
N PRO A 262 25.17 43.62 5.06
CA PRO A 262 25.72 43.31 3.73
C PRO A 262 25.71 41.83 3.28
N ILE A 263 25.47 41.64 1.97
CA ILE A 263 26.14 40.76 1.00
C ILE A 263 26.24 39.26 1.36
N GLY A 264 25.31 38.46 0.82
CA GLY A 264 25.45 37.01 0.67
C GLY A 264 26.05 36.62 -0.70
N PRO A 265 26.74 35.47 -0.80
CA PRO A 265 27.44 35.06 -2.00
C PRO A 265 26.50 34.46 -3.05
N SER A 266 26.73 34.87 -4.30
CA SER A 266 26.15 34.32 -5.53
C SER A 266 26.45 32.83 -5.65
N THR A 267 25.41 31.99 -5.69
CA THR A 267 25.49 30.60 -6.15
C THR A 267 25.23 30.57 -7.64
N GLU A 268 26.31 30.46 -8.43
CA GLU A 268 26.27 30.26 -9.87
C GLU A 268 25.87 28.81 -10.21
N GLY A 269 24.75 28.66 -10.91
CA GLY A 269 24.57 27.90 -12.15
C GLY A 269 24.92 26.40 -12.16
N LEU A 270 23.89 25.57 -12.04
CA LEU A 270 23.87 24.19 -12.54
C LEU A 270 22.60 24.01 -13.38
N ALA A 271 22.68 24.39 -14.66
CA ALA A 271 21.64 24.12 -15.64
C ALA A 271 21.54 22.61 -15.91
N THR A 272 20.36 22.04 -15.72
CA THR A 272 20.00 20.69 -16.16
C THR A 272 19.29 20.75 -17.52
N PRO A 273 19.51 19.77 -18.42
CA PRO A 273 18.91 19.78 -19.74
C PRO A 273 17.46 19.30 -19.69
N SER A 274 16.54 20.17 -20.10
CA SER A 274 15.12 19.86 -20.34
C SER A 274 14.94 19.20 -21.71
N ALA A 275 14.33 18.01 -21.72
CA ALA A 275 13.71 17.38 -22.89
C ALA A 275 12.59 16.42 -22.44
N GLY A 276 11.34 16.89 -22.44
CA GLY A 276 10.14 16.09 -22.72
C GLY A 276 9.42 15.31 -21.60
N GLY A 277 9.98 15.18 -20.39
CA GLY A 277 9.29 14.55 -19.25
C GLY A 277 8.71 15.60 -18.30
N GLY A 278 7.41 15.53 -17.97
CA GLY A 278 6.83 16.41 -16.97
C GLY A 278 7.59 16.33 -15.63
N ARG A 279 7.84 17.48 -15.00
CA ARG A 279 8.64 17.59 -13.76
C ARG A 279 8.10 16.72 -12.64
N GLU A 280 8.99 16.18 -11.82
CA GLU A 280 8.60 15.34 -10.69
C GLU A 280 7.94 16.18 -9.57
N ASN A 281 6.89 15.63 -8.93
CA ASN A 281 6.14 16.35 -7.88
C ASN A 281 7.04 16.82 -6.71
N VAL A 282 8.13 16.09 -6.43
CA VAL A 282 9.09 16.42 -5.37
C VAL A 282 9.80 17.73 -5.72
N GLU A 283 10.28 17.87 -6.95
CA GLU A 283 10.93 19.09 -7.45
C GLU A 283 9.98 20.28 -7.42
N ILE A 284 8.74 20.10 -7.89
CA ILE A 284 7.71 21.15 -7.87
C ILE A 284 7.42 21.63 -6.43
N THR A 285 7.34 20.68 -5.50
CA THR A 285 7.11 21.01 -4.08
C THR A 285 8.31 21.73 -3.46
N GLN A 286 9.53 21.37 -3.87
CA GLN A 286 10.75 22.06 -3.42
C GLN A 286 10.79 23.50 -3.93
N LEU A 287 10.54 23.72 -5.22
CA LEU A 287 10.47 25.06 -5.82
C LEU A 287 9.39 25.91 -5.15
N PHE A 288 8.20 25.34 -4.92
CA PHE A 288 7.12 26.04 -4.23
C PHE A 288 7.51 26.49 -2.81
N ARG A 289 8.21 25.63 -2.07
CA ARG A 289 8.66 25.92 -0.70
C ARG A 289 9.74 26.99 -0.61
N GLN A 290 10.45 27.30 -1.69
CA GLN A 290 11.48 28.35 -1.67
C GLN A 290 10.89 29.73 -1.36
N ALA A 291 9.64 29.98 -1.78
CA ALA A 291 9.05 31.30 -1.75
C ALA A 291 7.61 31.36 -1.21
N CYS A 292 7.02 30.24 -0.76
CA CYS A 292 5.70 30.26 -0.14
C CYS A 292 5.71 30.93 1.24
N ASP A 293 4.59 31.55 1.62
CA ASP A 293 4.41 32.14 2.94
C ASP A 293 4.15 31.08 4.05
N GLU A 294 3.99 31.54 5.29
CA GLU A 294 3.66 30.67 6.45
C GLU A 294 2.33 29.91 6.29
N ASN A 295 1.47 30.31 5.35
CA ASN A 295 0.19 29.66 5.06
C ASN A 295 0.27 28.66 3.90
N ASN A 296 1.48 28.37 3.38
CA ASN A 296 1.70 27.57 2.17
C ASN A 296 0.99 28.16 0.95
N LEU A 297 0.99 29.48 0.84
CA LEU A 297 0.46 30.23 -0.29
C LEU A 297 1.58 31.02 -0.96
N LEU A 298 1.57 31.05 -2.30
CA LEU A 298 2.56 31.76 -3.10
C LEU A 298 1.93 33.04 -3.67
N SER A 299 2.64 34.17 -3.54
CA SER A 299 2.26 35.45 -4.16
C SER A 299 3.02 35.66 -5.48
N PHE A 300 2.55 36.56 -6.35
CA PHE A 300 3.23 36.84 -7.63
C PHE A 300 4.64 37.41 -7.42
N GLU A 301 4.83 38.27 -6.43
CA GLU A 301 6.17 38.81 -6.13
C GLU A 301 7.11 37.71 -5.63
N SER A 302 6.61 36.81 -4.77
CA SER A 302 7.38 35.67 -4.27
C SER A 302 7.71 34.64 -5.36
N LEU A 303 6.80 34.44 -6.33
CA LEU A 303 7.03 33.56 -7.48
C LEU A 303 8.27 33.99 -8.28
N LYS A 304 8.49 35.30 -8.44
CA LYS A 304 9.67 35.84 -9.14
C LYS A 304 10.99 35.58 -8.39
N GLU A 305 10.94 35.27 -7.10
CA GLU A 305 12.11 34.96 -6.28
C GLU A 305 12.51 33.47 -6.34
N ILE A 306 11.66 32.62 -6.93
CA ILE A 306 11.99 31.20 -7.14
C ILE A 306 13.17 31.14 -8.11
N SER A 307 14.23 30.41 -7.73
CA SER A 307 15.54 30.48 -8.40
C SER A 307 15.47 30.26 -9.90
N GLU A 308 14.62 29.33 -10.32
CA GLU A 308 14.45 28.99 -11.73
C GLU A 308 13.67 30.06 -12.51
N ILE A 309 12.61 30.62 -11.91
CA ILE A 309 11.83 31.69 -12.53
C ILE A 309 12.67 32.97 -12.65
N ASP A 310 13.45 33.29 -11.61
CA ASP A 310 14.40 34.41 -11.64
C ASP A 310 15.44 34.25 -12.75
N GLU A 311 15.95 33.02 -12.96
CA GLU A 311 16.90 32.71 -14.03
C GLU A 311 16.27 32.89 -15.43
N MET A 312 15.03 32.42 -15.63
CA MET A 312 14.29 32.60 -16.90
C MET A 312 13.94 34.06 -17.19
N LEU A 313 13.57 34.83 -16.17
CA LEU A 313 13.32 36.28 -16.31
C LEU A 313 14.61 37.04 -16.59
N SER A 314 15.71 36.68 -15.92
CA SER A 314 17.02 37.33 -16.06
C SER A 314 17.69 37.04 -17.40
N SER A 315 17.46 35.85 -17.98
CA SER A 315 17.95 35.45 -19.30
C SER A 315 17.13 36.01 -20.46
N GLU A 316 15.99 36.66 -20.18
CA GLU A 316 14.98 37.07 -21.16
C GLU A 316 14.35 35.89 -21.93
N ASP A 317 14.48 34.66 -21.41
CA ASP A 317 13.83 33.46 -21.97
C ASP A 317 12.31 33.45 -21.66
N LEU A 318 11.89 34.15 -20.61
CA LEU A 318 10.49 34.38 -20.25
C LEU A 318 10.25 35.87 -19.97
N ALA A 319 9.25 36.49 -20.61
CA ALA A 319 8.92 37.88 -20.29
C ALA A 319 8.05 37.99 -19.02
N GLU A 320 8.28 39.00 -18.17
CA GLU A 320 7.47 39.23 -16.97
C GLU A 320 5.97 39.41 -17.30
N GLU A 321 5.66 40.01 -18.46
CA GLU A 321 4.30 40.16 -18.96
C GLU A 321 3.63 38.82 -19.30
N GLU A 322 4.40 37.87 -19.86
CA GLU A 322 3.91 36.51 -20.17
C GLU A 322 3.70 35.71 -18.89
N LEU A 323 4.62 35.81 -17.93
CA LEU A 323 4.47 35.20 -16.61
C LEU A 323 3.24 35.75 -15.87
N LEU A 324 2.98 37.06 -15.97
CA LEU A 324 1.79 37.68 -15.39
C LEU A 324 0.49 37.20 -16.06
N ASP A 325 0.45 37.07 -17.38
CA ASP A 325 -0.71 36.54 -18.09
C ASP A 325 -1.00 35.09 -17.70
N MET A 326 0.05 34.25 -17.58
CA MET A 326 -0.09 32.88 -17.09
C MET A 326 -0.60 32.84 -15.65
N TRP A 327 -0.10 33.74 -14.78
CA TRP A 327 -0.50 33.88 -13.39
C TRP A 327 -1.99 34.26 -13.26
N ASP A 328 -2.45 35.27 -13.99
CA ASP A 328 -3.82 35.79 -13.92
C ASP A 328 -4.87 34.74 -14.31
N ASN A 329 -4.47 33.74 -15.11
CA ASN A 329 -5.33 32.65 -15.56
C ASN A 329 -5.42 31.46 -14.57
N LEU A 330 -4.71 31.48 -13.45
CA LEU A 330 -4.70 30.39 -12.47
C LEU A 330 -5.79 30.56 -11.39
N PRO A 331 -6.32 29.45 -10.84
CA PRO A 331 -7.31 29.50 -9.76
C PRO A 331 -6.68 30.07 -8.48
N LYS A 332 -7.19 31.22 -8.03
CA LYS A 332 -6.74 31.86 -6.77
C LYS A 332 -7.61 31.43 -5.60
N LYS A 333 -6.99 31.12 -4.45
CA LYS A 333 -7.72 30.73 -3.22
C LYS A 333 -8.12 31.92 -2.34
N LYS A 334 -7.15 32.74 -1.92
CA LYS A 334 -7.34 33.84 -0.97
C LYS A 334 -6.73 35.13 -1.49
N GLY A 335 -7.47 35.87 -2.31
CA GLY A 335 -6.95 37.09 -2.95
C GLY A 335 -6.08 36.72 -4.14
N ASP A 336 -4.87 37.28 -4.23
CA ASP A 336 -3.94 37.06 -5.33
C ASP A 336 -2.84 36.06 -4.97
N PHE A 337 -3.24 34.94 -4.37
CA PHE A 337 -2.34 33.89 -3.93
C PHE A 337 -2.77 32.54 -4.53
N ILE A 338 -1.79 31.72 -4.89
CA ILE A 338 -1.97 30.37 -5.41
C ILE A 338 -1.45 29.33 -4.42
N ASP A 339 -1.98 28.10 -4.51
CA ASP A 339 -1.46 26.95 -3.77
C ASP A 339 -0.54 26.09 -4.65
N VAL A 340 -0.02 24.99 -4.09
CA VAL A 340 0.92 24.10 -4.77
C VAL A 340 0.36 23.49 -6.05
N LEU A 341 -0.95 23.26 -6.14
CA LEU A 341 -1.60 22.68 -7.32
C LEU A 341 -1.65 23.71 -8.44
N ALA A 342 -2.07 24.94 -8.15
CA ALA A 342 -2.06 26.01 -9.13
C ALA A 342 -0.62 26.39 -9.55
N PHE A 343 0.37 26.26 -8.67
CA PHE A 343 1.78 26.45 -9.01
C PHE A 343 2.31 25.34 -9.95
N ARG A 344 1.92 24.08 -9.74
CA ARG A 344 2.21 22.99 -10.68
C ARG A 344 1.67 23.30 -12.08
N ASP A 345 0.43 23.78 -12.15
CA ASP A 345 -0.20 24.14 -13.43
C ASP A 345 0.50 25.34 -14.10
N LEU A 346 1.07 26.26 -13.31
CA LEU A 346 1.91 27.34 -13.82
C LEU A 346 3.18 26.80 -14.48
N LEU A 347 3.93 25.94 -13.79
CA LEU A 347 5.18 25.36 -14.31
C LEU A 347 4.93 24.55 -15.59
N ALA A 348 3.83 23.80 -15.65
CA ALA A 348 3.45 23.07 -16.87
C ALA A 348 3.23 24.00 -18.07
N LYS A 349 2.62 25.19 -17.87
CA LYS A 349 2.46 26.19 -18.95
C LYS A 349 3.78 26.83 -19.36
N ILE A 350 4.69 27.04 -18.40
CA ILE A 350 6.03 27.54 -18.69
C ILE A 350 6.80 26.50 -19.51
N ASP A 351 6.76 25.23 -19.12
CA ASP A 351 7.40 24.14 -19.85
C ASP A 351 6.85 24.01 -21.28
N GLU A 352 5.54 24.21 -21.49
CA GLU A 352 4.90 24.21 -22.82
C GLU A 352 5.46 25.32 -23.75
N LEU A 353 5.92 26.47 -23.21
CA LEU A 353 6.56 27.51 -24.01
C LEU A 353 7.91 27.10 -24.57
N PHE A 354 8.61 26.20 -23.87
CA PHE A 354 9.95 25.74 -24.24
C PHE A 354 9.94 24.39 -24.96
N GLU A 355 8.76 23.81 -25.19
CA GLU A 355 8.62 22.65 -26.05
C GLU A 355 8.93 23.06 -27.49
N TYR A 356 10.16 22.76 -27.95
CA TYR A 356 10.59 23.04 -29.31
C TYR A 356 9.62 22.42 -30.29
N VAL A 357 8.88 23.26 -31.02
CA VAL A 357 8.20 22.85 -32.24
C VAL A 357 9.31 22.38 -33.18
N GLU A 358 9.50 21.07 -33.31
CA GLU A 358 10.33 20.49 -34.36
C GLU A 358 9.80 21.04 -35.69
N GLU A 359 10.43 22.09 -36.23
CA GLU A 359 10.16 22.57 -37.57
C GLU A 359 10.45 21.39 -38.49
N ASP A 360 9.38 20.77 -39.03
CA ASP A 360 9.34 19.68 -40.01
C ASP A 360 10.59 19.67 -40.92
N VAL A 361 11.68 19.07 -40.45
CA VAL A 361 12.80 18.73 -41.31
C VAL A 361 12.32 17.52 -42.07
N GLU A 362 12.15 17.65 -43.39
CA GLU A 362 11.86 16.53 -44.30
C GLU A 362 12.97 15.45 -44.20
N GLU A 363 12.94 14.62 -43.16
CA GLU A 363 13.92 13.57 -42.90
C GLU A 363 13.31 12.16 -43.03
N ASP A 364 13.82 11.47 -44.05
CA ASP A 364 13.83 10.04 -44.40
C ASP A 364 12.84 9.09 -43.64
N PRO A 365 11.82 8.51 -44.33
CA PRO A 365 10.75 7.67 -43.74
C PRO A 365 11.21 6.30 -43.19
N ALA A 366 12.51 6.08 -43.02
CA ALA A 366 13.07 4.81 -42.54
C ALA A 366 13.40 4.83 -41.03
N ASN A 367 13.50 6.00 -40.39
CA ASN A 367 13.94 6.11 -38.98
C ASN A 367 12.81 6.49 -37.99
N GLU A 368 11.60 6.75 -38.48
CA GLU A 368 10.43 7.20 -37.71
C GLU A 368 9.81 6.14 -36.76
N ALA A 369 10.25 4.88 -36.81
CA ALA A 369 9.57 3.80 -36.08
C ALA A 369 10.02 3.59 -34.63
N LEU A 370 11.05 4.31 -34.13
CA LEU A 370 11.65 3.99 -32.83
C LEU A 370 11.80 5.13 -31.82
N MET A 371 11.55 6.40 -32.16
CA MET A 371 11.81 7.54 -31.26
C MET A 371 10.60 8.42 -30.91
N GLN A 372 9.37 8.00 -31.20
CA GLN A 372 8.16 8.84 -31.07
C GLN A 372 7.26 8.55 -29.85
N PHE A 373 7.79 8.13 -28.68
CA PHE A 373 6.92 7.73 -27.55
C PHE A 373 7.08 8.46 -26.21
N GLU A 374 7.99 9.42 -26.04
CA GLU A 374 8.28 9.98 -24.71
C GLU A 374 8.12 11.49 -24.52
N GLY A 375 7.52 12.23 -25.46
CA GLY A 375 7.29 13.67 -25.26
C GLY A 375 5.95 14.15 -25.81
N GLY A 376 5.17 14.80 -24.95
CA GLY A 376 4.36 15.95 -25.34
C GLY A 376 3.21 15.75 -26.33
N GLY A 377 1.99 15.75 -25.79
CA GLY A 377 0.76 15.76 -26.58
C GLY A 377 0.12 14.39 -26.69
N LEU A 378 -0.79 14.09 -25.75
CA LEU A 378 -1.83 13.07 -25.87
C LEU A 378 -2.80 13.44 -27.01
N ALA A 379 -2.30 13.46 -28.25
CA ALA A 379 -3.07 13.53 -29.46
C ALA A 379 -3.85 12.22 -29.56
N LYS A 380 -5.01 12.15 -28.85
CA LYS A 380 -6.00 11.06 -28.79
C LYS A 380 -5.58 9.84 -29.61
N ALA A 381 -4.60 9.09 -29.11
CA ALA A 381 -4.18 7.87 -29.75
C ALA A 381 -5.44 7.03 -29.91
N LYS A 382 -5.65 6.47 -31.11
CA LYS A 382 -6.87 5.75 -31.44
C LYS A 382 -7.06 4.63 -30.40
N LYS A 383 -8.00 4.83 -29.46
CA LYS A 383 -8.22 3.91 -28.35
C LYS A 383 -8.42 2.50 -28.89
N ARG A 384 -7.59 1.57 -28.40
CA ARG A 384 -7.65 0.16 -28.80
C ARG A 384 -8.90 -0.48 -28.20
N ASN A 385 -9.32 -1.61 -28.76
CA ASN A 385 -10.47 -2.33 -28.22
C ASN A 385 -10.12 -2.92 -26.84
N LEU A 386 -11.01 -2.74 -25.85
CA LEU A 386 -10.81 -3.22 -24.47
C LEU A 386 -10.42 -4.71 -24.41
N GLN A 387 -11.09 -5.57 -25.19
CA GLN A 387 -10.83 -7.01 -25.18
C GLN A 387 -9.46 -7.35 -25.78
N THR A 388 -8.99 -6.56 -26.73
CA THR A 388 -7.65 -6.72 -27.30
C THR A 388 -6.58 -6.37 -26.27
N VAL A 389 -6.69 -5.22 -25.60
CA VAL A 389 -5.74 -4.80 -24.55
C VAL A 389 -5.73 -5.81 -23.39
N LYS A 390 -6.91 -6.25 -22.96
CA LYS A 390 -7.04 -7.30 -21.93
C LYS A 390 -6.33 -8.59 -22.33
N GLN A 391 -6.54 -9.08 -23.54
CA GLN A 391 -5.90 -10.32 -23.98
C GLN A 391 -4.39 -10.18 -24.09
N GLU A 392 -3.90 -9.04 -24.60
CA GLU A 392 -2.47 -8.74 -24.65
C GLU A 392 -1.84 -8.70 -23.25
N LEU A 393 -2.53 -8.10 -22.27
CA LEU A 393 -2.10 -8.07 -20.87
C LEU A 393 -1.95 -9.50 -20.31
N LEU A 394 -2.96 -10.34 -20.50
CA LEU A 394 -2.92 -11.74 -20.06
C LEU A 394 -1.83 -12.53 -20.79
N ASP A 395 -1.63 -12.29 -22.09
CA ASP A 395 -0.56 -12.93 -22.86
C ASP A 395 0.83 -12.49 -22.35
N ALA A 396 0.99 -11.22 -21.98
CA ALA A 396 2.23 -10.71 -21.39
C ALA A 396 2.53 -11.36 -20.03
N ILE A 397 1.53 -11.44 -19.14
CA ILE A 397 1.64 -12.13 -17.84
C ILE A 397 2.05 -13.60 -18.05
N ASN A 398 1.34 -14.33 -18.92
CA ASN A 398 1.65 -15.74 -19.20
C ASN A 398 3.07 -15.93 -19.75
N ARG A 399 3.58 -15.01 -20.57
CA ARG A 399 4.97 -15.07 -21.07
C ARG A 399 5.98 -14.85 -19.94
N LEU A 400 5.73 -13.89 -19.07
CA LEU A 400 6.60 -13.57 -17.93
C LEU A 400 6.60 -14.70 -16.91
N GLU A 401 5.43 -15.22 -16.53
CA GLU A 401 5.32 -16.36 -15.62
C GLU A 401 5.99 -17.61 -16.17
N ALA A 402 5.85 -17.90 -17.48
CA ALA A 402 6.54 -19.04 -18.10
C ALA A 402 8.08 -18.90 -18.10
N SER A 403 8.59 -17.68 -17.97
CA SER A 403 10.03 -17.40 -17.90
C SER A 403 10.59 -17.42 -16.48
N GLN A 404 9.72 -17.31 -15.48
CA GLN A 404 10.07 -17.17 -14.07
C GLN A 404 9.85 -18.48 -13.30
N ASP A 405 10.61 -18.68 -12.23
CA ASP A 405 10.47 -19.85 -11.33
C ASP A 405 9.66 -19.54 -10.06
N LYS A 406 9.10 -18.32 -9.97
CA LYS A 406 8.33 -17.86 -8.82
C LYS A 406 6.94 -17.36 -9.27
N PRO A 407 5.89 -17.59 -8.48
CA PRO A 407 4.52 -17.23 -8.85
C PRO A 407 4.26 -15.73 -8.75
N CYS A 408 3.16 -15.27 -9.36
CA CYS A 408 2.58 -13.94 -9.19
C CYS A 408 3.55 -12.77 -9.48
N GLY A 409 4.55 -12.97 -10.35
CA GLY A 409 5.56 -11.96 -10.67
C GLY A 409 6.64 -11.77 -9.59
N LEU A 410 6.73 -12.63 -8.57
CA LEU A 410 7.80 -12.57 -7.54
C LEU A 410 9.22 -12.78 -8.10
N GLY A 411 9.34 -13.29 -9.33
CA GLY A 411 10.60 -13.48 -10.03
C GLY A 411 10.91 -12.39 -11.07
N SER A 412 10.05 -11.39 -11.21
CA SER A 412 10.19 -10.35 -12.23
C SER A 412 11.04 -9.18 -11.75
N THR A 413 11.50 -8.37 -12.70
CA THR A 413 12.21 -7.11 -12.47
C THR A 413 11.44 -5.96 -13.10
N GLU A 414 11.75 -4.73 -12.69
CA GLU A 414 11.06 -3.54 -13.20
C GLU A 414 11.20 -3.39 -14.71
N GLU A 415 12.36 -3.76 -15.29
CA GLU A 415 12.58 -3.69 -16.73
C GLU A 415 11.68 -4.65 -17.51
N LEU A 416 11.33 -5.79 -16.91
CA LEU A 416 10.43 -6.77 -17.51
C LEU A 416 8.96 -6.38 -17.35
N ASP A 417 8.63 -5.59 -16.32
CA ASP A 417 7.26 -5.19 -16.03
C ASP A 417 6.73 -4.07 -16.90
N GLY A 418 7.61 -3.35 -17.61
CA GLY A 418 7.22 -2.19 -18.42
C GLY A 418 6.07 -2.47 -19.39
N GLU A 419 6.04 -3.66 -20.00
CA GLU A 419 4.92 -4.08 -20.87
C GLU A 419 3.60 -4.26 -20.08
N VAL A 420 3.65 -4.87 -18.90
CA VAL A 420 2.47 -5.11 -18.05
C VAL A 420 1.91 -3.79 -17.51
N ILE A 421 2.78 -2.90 -17.01
CA ILE A 421 2.40 -1.58 -16.50
C ILE A 421 1.74 -0.77 -17.63
N LYS A 422 2.35 -0.74 -18.82
CA LYS A 422 1.80 -0.05 -19.99
C LYS A 422 0.43 -0.58 -20.37
N LEU A 423 0.27 -1.89 -20.48
CA LEU A 423 -1.00 -2.51 -20.86
C LEU A 423 -2.08 -2.34 -19.77
N ALA A 424 -1.71 -2.35 -18.50
CA ALA A 424 -2.63 -2.07 -17.39
C ALA A 424 -3.11 -0.61 -17.42
N GLY A 425 -2.22 0.36 -17.68
CA GLY A 425 -2.58 1.77 -17.85
C GLY A 425 -3.51 2.00 -19.05
N GLU A 426 -3.18 1.42 -20.22
CA GLU A 426 -4.07 1.49 -21.38
C GLU A 426 -5.44 0.83 -21.12
N LEU A 427 -5.48 -0.23 -20.31
CA LEU A 427 -6.73 -0.90 -19.95
C LEU A 427 -7.59 -0.02 -19.02
N GLU A 428 -6.96 0.70 -18.09
CA GLU A 428 -7.61 1.71 -17.24
C GLU A 428 -8.24 2.82 -18.10
N ASP A 429 -7.49 3.39 -19.03
CA ASP A 429 -7.95 4.48 -19.90
C ASP A 429 -9.16 4.10 -20.78
N VAL A 430 -9.19 2.85 -21.25
CA VAL A 430 -10.29 2.34 -22.09
C VAL A 430 -11.50 1.94 -21.26
N TRP A 431 -11.29 1.55 -20.00
CA TRP A 431 -12.35 1.16 -19.08
C TRP A 431 -13.07 2.37 -18.47
N ARG A 432 -12.32 3.42 -18.09
CA ARG A 432 -12.90 4.68 -17.58
C ARG A 432 -13.90 5.29 -18.55
N ASP A 433 -13.62 5.24 -19.85
CA ASP A 433 -14.55 5.67 -20.90
C ASP A 433 -15.88 4.89 -20.92
N GLN A 434 -15.89 3.65 -20.42
CA GLN A 434 -17.03 2.74 -20.51
C GLN A 434 -17.85 2.68 -19.22
N VAL A 435 -17.23 2.85 -18.06
CA VAL A 435 -17.91 2.73 -16.75
C VAL A 435 -18.88 3.89 -16.52
N GLY A 436 -18.62 5.06 -17.10
CA GLY A 436 -19.43 6.25 -16.86
C GLY A 436 -19.08 6.89 -15.52
N ASP A 437 -20.10 7.41 -14.81
CA ASP A 437 -19.92 8.00 -13.48
C ASP A 437 -19.52 6.92 -12.48
N LEU A 438 -18.37 7.08 -11.82
CA LEU A 438 -17.89 6.12 -10.83
C LEU A 438 -18.81 6.03 -9.61
N ASN A 439 -19.62 7.06 -9.34
CA ASN A 439 -20.62 7.06 -8.26
C ASN A 439 -21.71 6.00 -8.48
N ASP A 440 -21.93 5.59 -9.73
CA ASP A 440 -22.89 4.55 -10.10
C ASP A 440 -22.27 3.14 -10.12
N PHE A 441 -21.02 2.98 -9.66
CA PHE A 441 -20.35 1.69 -9.68
C PHE A 441 -20.99 0.69 -8.71
N ASP A 442 -21.44 -0.45 -9.27
CA ASP A 442 -22.03 -1.54 -8.49
C ASP A 442 -20.97 -2.37 -7.77
N GLY A 443 -20.84 -2.15 -6.45
CA GLY A 443 -19.96 -2.92 -5.58
C GLY A 443 -20.24 -4.43 -5.57
N ALA A 444 -21.43 -4.88 -5.99
CA ALA A 444 -21.73 -6.31 -6.13
C ALA A 444 -20.82 -7.02 -7.13
N LYS A 445 -20.26 -6.29 -8.08
CA LYS A 445 -19.31 -6.84 -9.06
C LYS A 445 -17.98 -7.27 -8.41
N LEU A 446 -17.62 -6.70 -7.26
CA LEU A 446 -16.39 -7.07 -6.54
C LEU A 446 -16.52 -8.41 -5.79
N ALA A 447 -17.75 -8.85 -5.51
CA ALA A 447 -18.01 -10.02 -4.68
C ALA A 447 -17.45 -11.32 -5.27
N GLY A 448 -17.03 -12.23 -4.38
CA GLY A 448 -16.52 -13.56 -4.71
C GLY A 448 -15.02 -13.71 -4.51
N LEU A 449 -14.49 -14.82 -5.03
CA LEU A 449 -13.10 -15.25 -4.88
C LEU A 449 -12.22 -14.73 -6.01
N TRP A 450 -11.06 -14.18 -5.64
CA TRP A 450 -10.08 -13.57 -6.54
C TRP A 450 -8.68 -14.07 -6.20
N GLU A 451 -8.00 -14.67 -7.16
CA GLU A 451 -6.61 -15.11 -7.05
C GLU A 451 -5.68 -14.08 -7.69
N LEU A 452 -4.58 -13.71 -7.02
CA LEU A 452 -3.53 -12.88 -7.59
C LEU A 452 -2.78 -13.68 -8.66
N ILE A 453 -2.81 -13.21 -9.91
CA ILE A 453 -2.06 -13.84 -11.00
C ILE A 453 -0.75 -13.10 -11.31
N TYR A 454 -0.65 -11.82 -10.99
CA TYR A 454 0.59 -11.06 -11.23
C TYR A 454 0.66 -9.78 -10.40
N SER A 455 1.86 -9.42 -9.94
CA SER A 455 2.13 -8.12 -9.31
C SER A 455 3.40 -7.48 -9.85
N THR A 456 3.34 -6.16 -10.09
CA THR A 456 4.51 -5.31 -10.40
C THR A 456 5.04 -4.59 -9.15
N SER A 457 4.45 -4.83 -7.97
CA SER A 457 4.86 -4.12 -6.76
C SER A 457 6.20 -4.62 -6.23
N VAL A 458 7.17 -3.71 -6.20
CA VAL A 458 8.50 -3.94 -5.58
C VAL A 458 8.36 -4.33 -4.12
N LYS A 459 7.45 -3.68 -3.38
CA LYS A 459 7.15 -4.00 -1.99
C LYS A 459 6.68 -5.46 -1.88
N PHE A 460 5.68 -5.86 -2.66
CA PHE A 460 5.21 -7.27 -2.64
C PHE A 460 6.32 -8.27 -2.96
N ARG A 461 7.22 -7.96 -3.93
CA ARG A 461 8.36 -8.83 -4.27
C ARG A 461 9.38 -8.95 -3.15
N ARG A 462 9.70 -7.83 -2.52
CA ARG A 462 10.63 -7.75 -1.40
C ARG A 462 10.12 -8.54 -0.20
N TRP A 463 8.85 -8.37 0.15
CA TRP A 463 8.25 -9.03 1.31
C TRP A 463 7.82 -10.47 1.03
N GLY A 464 7.51 -10.80 -0.23
CA GLY A 464 6.98 -12.11 -0.63
C GLY A 464 5.59 -12.43 -0.06
N SER A 465 4.91 -11.44 0.52
CA SER A 465 3.61 -11.55 1.18
C SER A 465 3.07 -10.16 1.51
N VAL A 466 1.75 -10.00 1.38
CA VAL A 466 0.98 -8.83 1.80
C VAL A 466 0.92 -8.73 3.32
N LEU A 467 0.64 -9.85 4.00
CA LEU A 467 0.50 -9.86 5.46
C LEU A 467 1.84 -9.82 6.16
N ASN A 468 2.94 -10.10 5.47
CA ASN A 468 4.29 -9.97 6.01
C ASN A 468 4.51 -10.77 7.32
N ALA A 469 3.97 -11.99 7.39
CA ALA A 469 4.37 -12.95 8.44
C ALA A 469 5.08 -14.18 7.88
N VAL A 470 5.54 -14.12 6.62
CA VAL A 470 6.45 -15.14 6.04
C VAL A 470 7.69 -15.32 6.90
N ARG A 471 8.15 -14.26 7.57
CA ARG A 471 9.28 -14.30 8.51
C ARG A 471 9.04 -15.26 9.67
N ASP A 472 7.79 -15.46 10.07
CA ASP A 472 7.42 -16.39 11.13
C ASP A 472 7.39 -17.85 10.63
N ILE A 473 7.31 -18.06 9.30
CA ILE A 473 7.28 -19.37 8.65
C ILE A 473 8.64 -19.66 7.99
N LYS A 474 9.54 -20.31 8.73
CA LYS A 474 10.88 -20.66 8.23
C LYS A 474 10.83 -21.46 6.93
N ASN A 475 11.58 -21.00 5.92
CA ASN A 475 11.70 -21.64 4.60
C ASN A 475 10.38 -21.75 3.82
N ALA A 476 9.37 -20.96 4.15
CA ALA A 476 8.16 -20.85 3.33
C ALA A 476 8.48 -20.20 1.98
N LYS A 477 7.89 -20.76 0.93
CA LYS A 477 7.80 -20.16 -0.39
C LYS A 477 6.36 -19.80 -0.67
N PHE A 478 6.12 -18.53 -0.97
CA PHE A 478 4.81 -18.06 -1.40
C PHE A 478 4.35 -18.82 -2.65
N GLU A 479 3.09 -19.22 -2.65
CA GLU A 479 2.43 -19.93 -3.76
C GLU A 479 1.30 -19.12 -4.36
N ALA A 480 0.36 -18.63 -3.55
CA ALA A 480 -0.83 -17.95 -4.02
C ALA A 480 -1.33 -16.92 -3.01
N LEU A 481 -2.06 -15.91 -3.51
CA LEU A 481 -2.83 -14.97 -2.70
C LEU A 481 -4.27 -14.99 -3.21
N ILE A 482 -5.21 -15.32 -2.34
CA ILE A 482 -6.63 -15.42 -2.61
C ILE A 482 -7.37 -14.40 -1.75
N GLN A 483 -8.34 -13.70 -2.33
CA GLN A 483 -9.20 -12.76 -1.63
C GLN A 483 -10.66 -13.14 -1.84
N ASN A 484 -11.45 -13.05 -0.79
CA ASN A 484 -12.89 -13.25 -0.82
C ASN A 484 -13.60 -11.96 -0.39
N PHE A 485 -14.42 -11.42 -1.28
CA PHE A 485 -15.25 -10.25 -0.99
C PHE A 485 -16.69 -10.72 -0.76
N GLY A 486 -17.10 -10.75 0.50
CA GLY A 486 -18.46 -11.04 0.92
C GLY A 486 -19.30 -9.77 0.99
N ILE A 487 -20.58 -9.88 0.62
CA ILE A 487 -21.57 -8.80 0.80
C ILE A 487 -22.59 -9.29 1.82
N SER A 488 -22.68 -8.61 2.97
CA SER A 488 -23.77 -8.89 3.92
C SER A 488 -25.02 -8.12 3.50
N GLY A 489 -26.15 -8.82 3.38
CA GLY A 489 -27.38 -8.25 2.84
C GLY A 489 -28.09 -7.25 3.76
N ASP A 490 -27.79 -7.25 5.07
CA ASP A 490 -28.65 -6.59 6.07
C ASP A 490 -27.94 -5.47 6.87
N ASP A 491 -26.62 -5.50 7.03
CA ASP A 491 -25.92 -4.62 7.99
C ASP A 491 -24.97 -3.60 7.35
N GLY A 492 -24.87 -3.57 6.02
CA GLY A 492 -23.90 -2.72 5.30
C GLY A 492 -22.43 -3.04 5.62
N PHE A 493 -22.18 -4.17 6.29
CA PHE A 493 -20.86 -4.64 6.65
C PHE A 493 -20.39 -5.63 5.60
N ASN A 494 -19.54 -5.20 4.67
CA ASN A 494 -19.02 -6.13 3.68
C ASN A 494 -17.86 -6.92 4.27
N GLU A 495 -17.99 -8.24 4.32
CA GLU A 495 -16.98 -9.14 4.88
C GLU A 495 -15.82 -9.30 3.90
N TYR A 496 -14.60 -9.32 4.43
CA TYR A 496 -13.37 -9.52 3.67
C TYR A 496 -12.57 -10.66 4.30
N ASP A 497 -12.23 -11.66 3.50
CA ASP A 497 -11.24 -12.67 3.88
C ASP A 497 -10.11 -12.67 2.85
N MET A 498 -8.89 -12.96 3.30
CA MET A 498 -7.71 -13.08 2.47
C MET A 498 -6.90 -14.28 2.94
N GLU A 499 -6.38 -15.06 2.00
CA GLU A 499 -5.55 -16.23 2.28
C GLU A 499 -4.28 -16.17 1.43
N GLU A 500 -3.12 -16.20 2.08
CA GLU A 500 -1.82 -16.38 1.44
C GLU A 500 -1.35 -17.80 1.69
N VAL A 501 -1.07 -18.53 0.62
CA VAL A 501 -0.68 -19.94 0.66
C VAL A 501 0.83 -20.03 0.49
N PHE A 502 1.47 -20.86 1.32
CA PHE A 502 2.91 -21.09 1.35
C PHE A 502 3.23 -22.57 1.30
N LYS A 503 4.34 -22.92 0.64
CA LYS A 503 4.98 -24.24 0.74
C LYS A 503 6.21 -24.14 1.61
N ALA A 504 6.23 -24.88 2.71
CA ALA A 504 7.39 -25.00 3.60
C ALA A 504 7.83 -26.46 3.70
N LYS A 505 9.13 -26.71 3.86
CA LYS A 505 9.60 -28.07 4.17
C LYS A 505 9.29 -28.43 5.61
N GLU A 506 8.79 -29.63 5.85
CA GLU A 506 8.50 -30.11 7.22
C GLU A 506 9.74 -30.08 8.12
N SER A 507 10.91 -30.37 7.55
CA SER A 507 12.21 -30.22 8.20
C SER A 507 13.30 -29.93 7.17
N GLU A 508 14.46 -29.42 7.61
CA GLU A 508 15.59 -29.10 6.72
C GLU A 508 16.05 -30.28 5.86
N ASP A 509 15.93 -31.50 6.40
CA ASP A 509 16.31 -32.75 5.76
C ASP A 509 15.16 -33.40 4.94
N SER A 510 13.92 -32.91 5.07
CA SER A 510 12.76 -33.47 4.36
C SER A 510 12.66 -32.94 2.93
N GLU A 511 12.29 -33.82 2.00
CA GLU A 511 11.86 -33.45 0.65
C GLU A 511 10.34 -33.19 0.58
N GLU A 512 9.59 -33.51 1.64
CA GLU A 512 8.15 -33.28 1.71
C GLU A 512 7.87 -31.81 2.06
N GLU A 513 7.09 -31.16 1.21
CA GLU A 513 6.59 -29.80 1.41
C GLU A 513 5.19 -29.87 2.01
N VAL A 514 4.96 -29.10 3.06
CA VAL A 514 3.69 -28.88 3.73
C VAL A 514 3.14 -27.54 3.27
N GLU A 515 1.85 -27.52 2.98
CA GLU A 515 1.11 -26.29 2.68
C GLU A 515 0.72 -25.62 3.99
N LEU A 516 1.02 -24.33 4.12
CA LEU A 516 0.69 -23.49 5.25
C LEU A 516 0.00 -22.25 4.73
N SER A 517 -1.05 -21.80 5.41
CA SER A 517 -1.74 -20.56 5.03
C SER A 517 -1.54 -19.48 6.08
N MET A 518 -1.58 -18.23 5.63
CA MET A 518 -1.87 -17.07 6.46
C MET A 518 -3.21 -16.48 6.06
N ARG A 519 -4.07 -16.18 7.02
CA ARG A 519 -5.44 -15.73 6.79
C ARG A 519 -5.69 -14.40 7.45
N GLY A 520 -6.07 -13.39 6.66
CA GLY A 520 -6.49 -12.08 7.14
C GLY A 520 -8.01 -11.94 7.05
N GLN A 521 -8.65 -11.50 8.13
CA GLN A 521 -10.10 -11.31 8.18
C GLN A 521 -10.48 -9.88 8.54
N GLY A 522 -11.54 -9.35 7.94
CA GLY A 522 -11.96 -7.98 8.18
C GLY A 522 -13.19 -7.56 7.39
N SER A 523 -13.22 -6.27 7.05
CA SER A 523 -14.25 -5.69 6.19
C SER A 523 -13.67 -4.91 5.03
N TRP A 524 -14.49 -4.63 4.01
CA TRP A 524 -14.09 -3.77 2.91
C TRP A 524 -15.14 -2.68 2.62
N LYS A 525 -14.66 -1.55 2.09
CA LYS A 525 -15.49 -0.42 1.67
C LYS A 525 -15.02 0.06 0.30
N LEU A 526 -15.96 0.46 -0.55
CA LEU A 526 -15.67 1.20 -1.77
C LEU A 526 -15.93 2.68 -1.52
N GLY A 527 -15.12 3.53 -2.11
CA GLY A 527 -15.26 4.97 -2.10
C GLY A 527 -14.72 5.57 -3.38
N ILE A 528 -14.92 6.88 -3.54
CA ILE A 528 -14.34 7.65 -4.64
C ILE A 528 -13.40 8.67 -4.03
N GLN A 529 -12.23 8.84 -4.64
CA GLN A 529 -11.24 9.81 -4.21
C GLN A 529 -10.70 10.54 -5.42
N GLN A 530 -10.50 11.85 -5.31
CA GLN A 530 -9.81 12.61 -6.34
C GLN A 530 -8.32 12.23 -6.36
N ASN A 531 -7.84 11.77 -7.51
CA ASN A 531 -6.44 11.51 -7.77
C ASN A 531 -5.70 12.85 -7.85
N VAL A 532 -4.78 13.10 -6.93
CA VAL A 532 -4.04 14.37 -6.86
C VAL A 532 -3.05 14.54 -8.03
N VAL A 533 -2.65 13.45 -8.67
CA VAL A 533 -1.72 13.47 -9.81
C VAL A 533 -2.49 13.82 -11.09
N THR A 534 -3.54 13.06 -11.41
CA THR A 534 -4.29 13.24 -12.67
C THR A 534 -5.42 14.26 -12.57
N GLY A 535 -5.91 14.55 -11.36
CA GLY A 535 -7.10 15.36 -11.12
C GLY A 535 -8.42 14.61 -11.27
N ASP A 536 -8.40 13.40 -11.83
CA ASP A 536 -9.57 12.55 -12.06
C ASP A 536 -10.06 11.87 -10.78
N GLU A 537 -11.30 11.39 -10.78
CA GLU A 537 -11.83 10.56 -9.70
C GLU A 537 -11.36 9.11 -9.84
N ASP A 538 -10.89 8.50 -8.76
CA ASP A 538 -10.50 7.10 -8.66
C ASP A 538 -11.50 6.30 -7.80
N LEU A 539 -11.82 5.07 -8.23
CA LEU A 539 -12.56 4.11 -7.42
C LEU A 539 -11.59 3.45 -6.43
N VAL A 540 -11.78 3.71 -5.15
CA VAL A 540 -10.93 3.21 -4.06
C VAL A 540 -11.58 2.02 -3.37
N VAL A 541 -10.80 0.97 -3.14
CA VAL A 541 -11.12 -0.13 -2.24
C VAL A 541 -10.28 0.00 -0.96
N LYS A 542 -10.98 0.13 0.17
CA LYS A 542 -10.37 0.17 1.50
C LYS A 542 -10.66 -1.14 2.22
N LEU A 543 -9.60 -1.83 2.62
CA LEU A 543 -9.63 -3.07 3.40
C LEU A 543 -9.35 -2.72 4.87
N GLU A 544 -10.19 -3.18 5.77
CA GLU A 544 -10.07 -3.01 7.21
C GLU A 544 -9.84 -4.41 7.81
N ILE A 545 -8.60 -4.90 7.73
CA ILE A 545 -8.19 -6.20 8.29
C ILE A 545 -8.10 -6.07 9.81
N THR A 546 -8.86 -6.91 10.52
CA THR A 546 -9.00 -6.87 11.98
C THR A 546 -8.24 -7.97 12.71
N GLY A 547 -7.92 -9.06 12.00
CA GLY A 547 -7.19 -10.19 12.56
C GLY A 547 -6.40 -10.90 11.48
N VAL A 548 -5.27 -11.47 11.89
CA VAL A 548 -4.43 -12.31 11.03
C VAL A 548 -4.05 -13.56 11.81
N GLU A 549 -4.30 -14.72 11.22
CA GLU A 549 -3.90 -16.02 11.75
C GLU A 549 -3.02 -16.77 10.74
N TYR A 550 -2.23 -17.73 11.19
CA TYR A 550 -1.36 -18.52 10.33
C TYR A 550 -1.25 -19.96 10.82
N ASP A 551 -1.03 -20.87 9.87
CA ASP A 551 -0.78 -22.28 10.14
C ASP A 551 0.69 -22.49 10.53
N THR A 552 0.92 -23.24 11.60
CA THR A 552 2.26 -23.68 12.02
C THR A 552 2.59 -25.05 11.42
N LEU A 553 3.87 -25.40 11.39
CA LEU A 553 4.33 -26.75 10.99
C LEU A 553 3.77 -27.87 11.88
N GLU A 554 3.24 -27.55 13.07
CA GLU A 554 2.61 -28.51 13.98
C GLU A 554 1.11 -28.70 13.70
N ASP A 555 0.59 -28.16 12.59
CA ASP A 555 -0.84 -28.16 12.23
C ASP A 555 -1.68 -27.45 13.31
N THR A 556 -1.12 -26.40 13.91
CA THR A 556 -1.83 -25.49 14.82
C THR A 556 -2.05 -24.14 14.15
N VAL A 557 -3.12 -23.45 14.53
CA VAL A 557 -3.39 -22.09 14.05
C VAL A 557 -3.01 -21.10 15.15
N ASP A 558 -2.09 -20.20 14.85
CA ASP A 558 -1.65 -19.13 15.75
C ASP A 558 -2.08 -17.77 15.22
N ASN A 559 -2.22 -16.79 16.13
CA ASN A 559 -2.55 -15.42 15.75
C ASN A 559 -1.25 -14.63 15.54
N CYS A 560 -1.19 -13.88 14.44
CA CYS A 560 -0.20 -12.84 14.28
C CYS A 560 -0.51 -11.68 15.22
N GLY A 561 0.54 -11.05 15.78
CA GLY A 561 0.35 -9.86 16.61
C GLY A 561 -0.09 -8.64 15.78
N GLU A 562 -0.53 -7.58 16.47
CA GLU A 562 -0.93 -6.30 15.83
C GLU A 562 0.16 -5.71 14.92
N LYS A 563 1.44 -6.04 15.15
CA LYS A 563 2.57 -5.60 14.31
C LYS A 563 2.40 -5.95 12.83
N THR A 564 1.82 -7.10 12.53
CA THR A 564 1.55 -7.58 11.17
C THR A 564 0.59 -6.66 10.43
N LEU A 565 -0.48 -6.24 11.11
CA LEU A 565 -1.46 -5.26 10.60
C LEU A 565 -0.86 -3.87 10.40
N MET A 566 0.14 -3.50 11.22
CA MET A 566 0.84 -2.23 11.10
C MET A 566 1.98 -2.25 10.06
N SER A 567 2.23 -3.39 9.42
CA SER A 567 3.29 -3.48 8.42
C SER A 567 3.01 -2.53 7.25
N PRO A 568 4.05 -1.86 6.69
CA PRO A 568 3.87 -0.97 5.54
C PRO A 568 3.19 -1.68 4.37
N MET A 569 3.57 -2.93 4.10
CA MET A 569 3.00 -3.74 3.02
C MET A 569 1.50 -3.99 3.20
N CYS A 570 1.07 -4.42 4.39
CA CYS A 570 -0.34 -4.65 4.69
C CYS A 570 -1.15 -3.36 4.56
N ARG A 571 -0.63 -2.22 5.05
CA ARG A 571 -1.31 -0.91 4.99
C ARG A 571 -1.43 -0.40 3.55
N THR A 572 -0.34 -0.40 2.79
CA THR A 572 -0.33 0.03 1.38
C THR A 572 -1.28 -0.84 0.55
N PHE A 573 -1.30 -2.15 0.76
CA PHE A 573 -2.21 -3.05 0.04
C PHE A 573 -3.67 -2.91 0.48
N SER A 574 -3.91 -2.57 1.75
CA SER A 574 -5.26 -2.32 2.28
C SER A 574 -5.91 -1.06 1.72
N TYR A 575 -5.17 -0.26 0.96
CA TYR A 575 -5.68 0.93 0.28
C TYR A 575 -5.35 0.86 -1.21
N GLY A 576 -6.28 0.31 -1.99
CA GLY A 576 -6.11 0.10 -3.43
C GLY A 576 -7.02 0.99 -4.26
N PHE A 577 -6.58 1.34 -5.46
CA PHE A 577 -7.39 1.97 -6.50
C PHE A 577 -7.72 0.92 -7.57
N ILE A 578 -9.00 0.79 -7.93
CA ILE A 578 -9.43 -0.13 -8.99
C ILE A 578 -9.20 0.54 -10.35
N SER A 579 -8.16 0.09 -11.04
CA SER A 579 -7.80 0.56 -12.39
C SER A 579 -8.66 -0.09 -13.48
N TYR A 580 -9.08 -1.34 -13.29
CA TYR A 580 -9.92 -2.06 -14.24
C TYR A 580 -10.70 -3.17 -13.55
N MET A 581 -11.94 -3.43 -13.98
CA MET A 581 -12.69 -4.58 -13.52
C MET A 581 -13.71 -5.10 -14.53
N ASP A 582 -13.72 -6.41 -14.71
CA ASP A 582 -14.82 -7.15 -15.33
C ASP A 582 -15.12 -8.45 -14.57
N ASP A 583 -15.98 -9.31 -15.12
CA ASP A 583 -16.43 -10.53 -14.45
C ASP A 583 -15.31 -11.55 -14.15
N LYS A 584 -14.14 -11.40 -14.79
CA LYS A 584 -13.06 -12.39 -14.74
C LYS A 584 -11.74 -11.82 -14.24
N ILE A 585 -11.45 -10.55 -14.52
CA ILE A 585 -10.17 -9.93 -14.20
C ILE A 585 -10.43 -8.61 -13.50
N ARG A 586 -9.61 -8.34 -12.48
CA ARG A 586 -9.55 -7.06 -11.77
C ARG A 586 -8.11 -6.60 -11.69
N VAL A 587 -7.87 -5.34 -12.00
CA VAL A 587 -6.58 -4.67 -11.84
C VAL A 587 -6.72 -3.64 -10.75
N MET A 588 -5.86 -3.74 -9.74
CA MET A 588 -5.77 -2.84 -8.61
C MET A 588 -4.39 -2.21 -8.56
N ARG A 589 -4.28 -0.90 -8.36
CA ARG A 589 -3.00 -0.23 -8.07
C ARG A 589 -2.97 0.26 -6.63
N THR A 590 -1.80 0.25 -6.00
CA THR A 590 -1.63 0.77 -4.61
C THR A 590 -0.88 2.09 -4.56
N SER A 591 -0.51 2.64 -5.72
CA SER A 591 0.11 3.96 -5.85
C SER A 591 -0.69 4.83 -6.81
N LEU A 592 -0.65 6.15 -6.58
CA LEU A 592 -1.22 7.13 -7.50
C LEU A 592 -0.46 7.18 -8.84
N THR A 593 0.81 6.79 -8.84
CA THR A 593 1.66 6.71 -10.03
C THR A 593 1.31 5.55 -10.96
N GLY A 594 0.50 4.58 -10.52
CA GLY A 594 0.13 3.41 -11.32
C GLY A 594 1.24 2.39 -11.57
N ARG A 595 2.43 2.56 -10.94
CA ARG A 595 3.55 1.61 -11.12
C ARG A 595 3.36 0.30 -10.36
N SER A 596 2.76 0.34 -9.16
CA SER A 596 2.49 -0.84 -8.35
C SER A 596 1.10 -1.40 -8.63
N VAL A 597 1.03 -2.40 -9.50
CA VAL A 597 -0.20 -3.03 -10.00
C VAL A 597 -0.31 -4.46 -9.47
N TYR A 598 -1.52 -4.86 -9.10
CA TYR A 598 -1.93 -6.18 -8.67
C TYR A 598 -3.07 -6.64 -9.57
N ILE A 599 -2.86 -7.75 -10.27
CA ILE A 599 -3.79 -8.28 -11.26
C ILE A 599 -4.37 -9.56 -10.70
N PHE A 600 -5.68 -9.57 -10.53
CA PHE A 600 -6.44 -10.68 -9.97
C PHE A 600 -7.31 -11.32 -11.03
N GLN A 601 -7.43 -12.65 -10.95
CA GLN A 601 -8.37 -13.44 -11.71
C GLN A 601 -9.44 -14.00 -10.79
N ARG A 602 -10.70 -13.92 -11.21
CA ARG A 602 -11.81 -14.50 -10.47
C ARG A 602 -11.75 -16.02 -10.52
N ILE A 603 -11.92 -16.67 -9.37
CA ILE A 603 -12.04 -18.12 -9.28
C ILE A 603 -13.50 -18.48 -9.55
N ASP A 604 -13.75 -19.19 -10.65
CA ASP A 604 -15.10 -19.65 -11.00
C ASP A 604 -15.54 -20.76 -10.01
N GLU A 605 -16.49 -20.48 -9.12
CA GLU A 605 -17.03 -21.46 -8.15
C GLU A 605 -17.57 -22.74 -8.82
N GLU A 606 -18.02 -22.65 -10.08
CA GLU A 606 -18.49 -23.81 -10.85
C GLU A 606 -17.37 -24.82 -11.14
N ASN A 607 -16.10 -24.36 -11.18
CA ASN A 607 -14.95 -25.23 -11.43
C ASN A 607 -14.45 -25.93 -10.16
N GLU A 608 -14.71 -25.41 -8.95
CA GLU A 608 -14.32 -26.07 -7.69
C GLU A 608 -15.18 -27.30 -7.37
N ALA A 609 -16.41 -27.36 -7.87
CA ALA A 609 -17.32 -28.48 -7.64
C ALA A 609 -17.06 -29.70 -8.55
N ALA A 610 -16.15 -29.57 -9.53
CA ALA A 610 -15.85 -30.58 -10.56
C ALA A 610 -14.51 -31.29 -10.30
#